data_AF-W5QK20-F1
#
_entry.id   AF-W5QK20-F1
#
_cell.length_a   1.000
_cell.length_b   1.000
_cell.length_c   1.000
_cell.angle_alpha   90.00
_cell.angle_beta   90.00
_cell.angle_gamma   90.00
#
_symmetry.space_group_name_H-M   'P 1'
#
loop_
_entity.id
_entity.type
_entity.pdbx_description
1 polymer ?
#
loop_
_entity_poly.entity_id
_entity_poly.type
_entity_poly.pdbx_seq_one_letter_code
_entity_poly.pdbx_strand_id
1 'polypeptide(L)'
;MAWHLGFLVSWLVVFSSGFTEATTTRRMDDFISAVERTEAENPGLQMLDVVKGLRKAAGFETNLIKHHLGDLSDARDLVTDPSVISYLSKVIKHSISQLGEEEGVVLTLDGSNVALAPMLLGLEAGLQSTIQGLYPLTLTENLVASFVHHAHTYGYNSRGYGVSFIGDYTSTLPVTSAMNMVRYDFTSCAVNGGRLSSSYSLYGHRQATSTDCPGNAFYRQIQTWERYQSYLP
;
A
#
# COMPACT_ATOMS: atom_id res chain seq x y z
N MET A 1 15.55 21.17 65.47
CA MET A 1 16.67 21.28 64.51
C MET A 1 16.38 20.34 63.36
N ALA A 2 15.93 20.91 62.24
CA ALA A 2 15.75 20.22 60.97
C ALA A 2 17.03 20.41 60.16
N TRP A 3 17.66 19.33 59.66
CA TRP A 3 18.55 19.39 58.50
C TRP A 3 18.47 18.07 57.69
N HIS A 4 17.71 18.17 56.60
CA HIS A 4 17.90 17.62 55.24
C HIS A 4 18.25 16.14 55.01
N LEU A 5 17.23 15.35 54.66
CA LEU A 5 17.34 14.23 53.72
C LEU A 5 17.16 14.78 52.29
N GLY A 6 18.20 15.42 51.77
CA GLY A 6 18.27 15.89 50.39
C GLY A 6 19.51 15.29 49.73
N PHE A 7 19.35 14.81 48.50
CA PHE A 7 20.37 14.16 47.65
C PHE A 7 20.56 12.64 47.80
N LEU A 8 19.54 11.89 47.39
CA LEU A 8 19.75 10.77 46.46
C LEU A 8 18.73 10.89 45.32
N VAL A 9 18.86 11.98 44.57
CA VAL A 9 18.45 12.03 43.16
C VAL A 9 19.59 11.41 42.36
N SER A 10 19.25 10.65 41.31
CA SER A 10 20.14 10.04 40.32
C SER A 10 20.70 8.69 40.76
N TRP A 11 20.45 7.54 40.12
CA TRP A 11 20.14 7.26 38.72
C TRP A 11 19.16 6.07 38.67
N LEU A 12 17.88 6.35 38.47
CA LEU A 12 16.97 5.37 37.87
C LEU A 12 16.95 5.73 36.39
N VAL A 13 17.84 5.11 35.61
CA VAL A 13 17.63 4.99 34.17
C VAL A 13 16.46 4.04 34.02
N VAL A 14 15.26 4.60 34.16
CA VAL A 14 14.05 3.95 33.67
C VAL A 14 14.22 3.99 32.16
N PHE A 15 14.54 2.83 31.55
CA PHE A 15 14.15 2.61 30.17
C PHE A 15 12.63 2.62 30.15
N SER A 16 12.05 3.81 30.07
CA SER A 16 10.67 3.94 29.66
C SER A 16 10.69 3.55 28.19
N SER A 17 10.32 2.31 27.89
CA SER A 17 9.61 2.04 26.65
C SER A 17 8.36 2.90 26.72
N GLY A 18 8.49 4.16 26.27
CA GLY A 18 7.39 5.09 26.18
C GLY A 18 6.37 4.48 25.24
N PHE A 19 5.39 3.79 25.81
CA PHE A 19 4.13 3.49 25.15
C PHE A 19 3.43 4.83 24.97
N THR A 20 3.79 5.55 23.91
CA THR A 20 2.79 6.32 23.20
C THR A 20 1.80 5.30 22.69
N GLU A 21 0.64 5.26 23.34
CA GLU A 21 -0.62 4.78 22.78
C GLU A 21 -0.58 4.99 21.27
N ALA A 22 -0.62 3.90 20.49
CA ALA A 22 -0.46 3.93 19.05
C ALA A 22 -1.49 4.92 18.49
N THR A 23 -1.03 6.15 18.29
CA THR A 23 -1.75 7.14 17.52
C THR A 23 -1.86 6.44 16.18
N THR A 24 -3.08 6.11 15.77
CA THR A 24 -3.34 5.41 14.50
C THR A 24 -3.00 6.37 13.37
N THR A 25 -1.71 6.57 13.17
CA THR A 25 -1.13 7.36 12.12
C THR A 25 -1.32 6.56 10.84
N ARG A 26 -2.06 7.15 9.91
CA ARG A 26 -2.25 6.58 8.58
C ARG A 26 -1.06 6.96 7.71
N ARG A 27 0.19 6.77 8.15
CA ARG A 27 1.39 7.05 7.36
C ARG A 27 2.05 5.76 6.93
N MET A 28 2.63 5.76 5.73
CA MET A 28 3.34 4.60 5.20
C MET A 28 4.52 4.19 6.10
N ASP A 29 5.25 5.16 6.68
CA ASP A 29 6.39 4.87 7.57
C ASP A 29 5.98 4.07 8.82
N ASP A 30 4.79 4.34 9.35
CA ASP A 30 4.27 3.61 10.51
C ASP A 30 3.82 2.20 10.13
N PHE A 31 3.27 2.04 8.92
CA PHE A 31 2.96 0.73 8.37
C PHE A 31 4.24 -0.10 8.14
N ILE A 32 5.27 0.50 7.54
CA ILE A 32 6.57 -0.15 7.34
C ILE A 32 7.16 -0.55 8.69
N SER A 33 7.17 0.35 9.67
CA SER A 33 7.67 0.07 11.02
C SER A 33 6.91 -1.07 11.71
N ALA A 34 5.60 -1.18 11.48
CA ALA A 34 4.79 -2.28 11.99
C ALA A 34 5.18 -3.61 11.34
N VAL A 35 5.38 -3.63 10.02
CA VAL A 35 5.84 -4.82 9.28
C VAL A 35 7.24 -5.24 9.73
N GLU A 36 8.19 -4.31 9.84
CA GLU A 36 9.56 -4.58 10.30
C GLU A 36 9.57 -5.20 11.71
N ARG A 37 8.70 -4.72 12.61
CA ARG A 37 8.54 -5.30 13.95
C ARG A 37 7.98 -6.73 13.87
N THR A 38 6.94 -6.95 13.07
CA THR A 38 6.40 -8.29 12.83
C THR A 38 7.47 -9.23 12.27
N GLU A 39 8.29 -8.80 11.32
CA GLU A 39 9.39 -9.62 10.78
C GLU A 39 10.45 -9.93 11.85
N ALA A 40 10.82 -8.95 12.68
CA ALA A 40 11.78 -9.14 13.76
C ALA A 40 11.28 -10.12 14.85
N GLU A 41 9.97 -10.12 15.13
CA GLU A 41 9.33 -11.03 16.09
C GLU A 41 9.14 -12.45 15.54
N ASN A 42 9.19 -12.63 14.22
CA ASN A 42 9.02 -13.92 13.56
C ASN A 42 10.25 -14.32 12.73
N PRO A 43 11.42 -14.50 13.37
CA PRO A 43 12.66 -14.81 12.66
C PRO A 43 12.53 -16.14 11.91
N GLY A 44 12.92 -16.15 10.63
CA GLY A 44 12.93 -17.34 9.78
C GLY A 44 11.66 -17.55 8.96
N LEU A 45 10.67 -16.66 9.05
CA LEU A 45 9.58 -16.63 8.07
C LEU A 45 10.06 -16.11 6.72
N GLN A 46 9.54 -16.69 5.63
CA GLN A 46 9.73 -16.11 4.31
C GLN A 46 8.76 -14.94 4.11
N MET A 47 9.09 -14.04 3.18
CA MET A 47 8.23 -12.88 2.88
C MET A 47 6.79 -13.28 2.55
N LEU A 48 6.58 -14.40 1.86
CA LEU A 48 5.24 -14.92 1.57
C LEU A 48 4.47 -15.29 2.85
N ASP A 49 5.14 -15.90 3.83
CA ASP A 49 4.53 -16.24 5.11
C ASP A 49 4.11 -14.98 5.87
N VAL A 50 4.93 -13.92 5.82
CA VAL A 50 4.63 -12.63 6.44
C VAL A 50 3.40 -12.00 5.79
N VAL A 51 3.35 -11.92 4.46
CA VAL A 51 2.21 -11.34 3.73
C VAL A 51 0.91 -12.11 3.98
N LYS A 52 0.95 -13.45 3.94
CA LYS A 52 -0.21 -14.31 4.27
C LYS A 52 -0.66 -14.12 5.72
N GLY A 53 0.30 -14.01 6.64
CA GLY A 53 0.04 -13.73 8.06
C GLY A 53 -0.62 -12.37 8.28
N LEU A 54 -0.17 -11.32 7.60
CA LEU A 54 -0.78 -9.98 7.66
C LEU A 54 -2.22 -10.00 7.12
N ARG A 55 -2.46 -10.70 6.00
CA ARG A 55 -3.81 -10.90 5.45
C ARG A 55 -4.73 -11.62 6.44
N LYS A 56 -4.22 -12.66 7.10
CA LYS A 56 -4.93 -13.42 8.16
C LYS A 56 -5.24 -12.55 9.37
N ALA A 57 -4.25 -11.81 9.89
CA ALA A 57 -4.41 -10.91 11.02
C ALA A 57 -5.41 -9.77 10.76
N ALA A 58 -5.46 -9.27 9.52
CA ALA A 58 -6.45 -8.30 9.10
C ALA A 58 -7.86 -8.88 8.96
N GLY A 59 -8.03 -10.20 8.97
CA GLY A 59 -9.30 -10.87 8.68
C GLY A 59 -9.82 -10.52 7.28
N PHE A 60 -8.92 -10.32 6.32
CA PHE A 60 -9.25 -9.90 4.96
C PHE A 60 -9.25 -11.10 4.02
N GLU A 61 -10.41 -11.77 3.94
CA GLU A 61 -10.58 -12.97 3.15
C GLU A 61 -11.97 -12.98 2.48
N THR A 62 -12.01 -13.20 1.16
CA THR A 62 -13.25 -13.33 0.38
C THR A 62 -13.17 -14.58 -0.49
N ASN A 63 -14.31 -15.08 -0.99
CA ASN A 63 -14.33 -16.24 -1.90
C ASN A 63 -13.47 -16.01 -3.15
N LEU A 64 -13.43 -14.77 -3.63
CA LEU A 64 -12.62 -14.38 -4.78
C LEU A 64 -11.12 -14.42 -4.49
N ILE A 65 -10.73 -13.92 -3.32
CA ILE A 65 -9.35 -14.01 -2.83
C ILE A 65 -8.95 -15.48 -2.66
N LYS A 66 -9.80 -16.31 -2.03
CA LYS A 66 -9.55 -17.75 -1.89
C LYS A 66 -9.36 -18.45 -3.23
N HIS A 67 -10.17 -18.08 -4.22
CA HIS A 67 -10.10 -18.66 -5.55
C HIS A 67 -8.75 -18.38 -6.24
N HIS A 68 -8.17 -17.19 -6.04
CA HIS A 68 -6.95 -16.78 -6.73
C HIS A 68 -5.65 -16.97 -5.94
N LEU A 69 -5.68 -16.82 -4.62
CA LEU A 69 -4.49 -16.88 -3.74
C LEU A 69 -4.45 -18.12 -2.85
N GLY A 70 -5.51 -18.92 -2.87
CA GLY A 70 -5.71 -20.01 -1.93
C GLY A 70 -6.26 -19.54 -0.58
N ASP A 71 -6.69 -20.53 0.19
CA ASP A 71 -7.18 -20.36 1.56
C ASP A 71 -6.01 -20.04 2.51
N LEU A 72 -6.28 -19.36 3.63
CA LEU A 72 -5.29 -19.05 4.67
C LEU A 72 -5.05 -20.19 5.67
N SER A 73 -5.61 -21.38 5.44
CA SER A 73 -5.44 -22.55 6.31
C SER A 73 -3.98 -22.97 6.54
N ASP A 74 -3.09 -22.72 5.58
CA ASP A 74 -1.65 -22.96 5.66
C ASP A 74 -0.85 -21.73 6.13
N ALA A 75 -1.50 -20.57 6.28
CA ALA A 75 -0.85 -19.35 6.73
C ALA A 75 -0.50 -19.45 8.21
N ARG A 76 0.79 -19.22 8.51
CA ARG A 76 1.31 -19.19 9.89
C ARG A 76 0.71 -18.01 10.65
N ASP A 77 0.41 -18.25 11.92
CA ASP A 77 0.02 -17.18 12.83
C ASP A 77 1.27 -16.35 13.16
N LEU A 78 1.20 -15.06 12.88
CA LEU A 78 2.28 -14.14 13.23
C LEU A 78 2.26 -13.91 14.73
N VAL A 79 3.41 -14.09 15.37
CA VAL A 79 3.65 -13.54 16.70
C VAL A 79 3.73 -12.03 16.52
N THR A 80 2.70 -11.32 16.96
CA THR A 80 2.73 -9.86 16.88
C THR A 80 1.95 -9.24 18.02
N ASP A 81 2.44 -8.09 18.51
CA ASP A 81 1.83 -7.36 19.60
C ASP A 81 0.33 -7.06 19.29
N PRO A 82 -0.60 -7.24 20.24
CA PRO A 82 -2.02 -6.94 20.04
C PRO A 82 -2.30 -5.53 19.50
N SER A 83 -1.45 -4.55 19.82
CA SER A 83 -1.50 -3.19 19.27
C SER A 83 -1.19 -3.14 17.78
N VAL A 84 -0.25 -3.96 17.28
CA VAL A 84 0.08 -4.10 15.86
C VAL A 84 -1.08 -4.78 15.13
N ILE A 85 -1.66 -5.84 15.70
CA ILE A 85 -2.87 -6.48 15.12
C ILE A 85 -4.01 -5.48 15.02
N SER A 86 -4.25 -4.71 16.09
CA SER A 86 -5.29 -3.68 16.13
C SER A 86 -5.04 -2.60 15.06
N TYR A 87 -3.80 -2.13 14.91
CA TYR A 87 -3.41 -1.22 13.86
C TYR A 87 -3.64 -1.80 12.46
N LEU A 88 -3.09 -2.98 12.17
CA LEU A 88 -3.20 -3.67 10.88
C LEU A 88 -4.66 -3.93 10.49
N SER A 89 -5.50 -4.35 11.43
CA SER A 89 -6.92 -4.57 11.17
C SER A 89 -7.66 -3.29 10.74
N LYS A 90 -7.22 -2.11 11.23
CA LYS A 90 -7.78 -0.80 10.86
C LYS A 90 -7.22 -0.27 9.54
N VAL A 91 -5.93 -0.48 9.28
CA VAL A 91 -5.28 0.09 8.08
C VAL A 91 -5.34 -0.83 6.85
N ILE A 92 -5.59 -2.13 7.02
CA ILE A 92 -5.75 -3.06 5.90
C ILE A 92 -7.21 -3.14 5.44
N LYS A 93 -8.18 -3.11 6.36
CA LYS A 93 -9.60 -3.15 5.97
C LYS A 93 -10.00 -1.86 5.27
N HIS A 94 -10.09 -1.93 3.96
CA HIS A 94 -10.57 -0.83 3.15
C HIS A 94 -12.08 -0.64 3.29
N SER A 95 -12.49 0.58 3.63
CA SER A 95 -13.89 1.01 3.69
C SER A 95 -13.99 2.45 3.20
N ILE A 96 -15.14 2.85 2.66
CA ILE A 96 -15.42 4.25 2.33
C ILE A 96 -16.71 4.63 3.00
N SER A 97 -16.67 5.68 3.82
CA SER A 97 -17.86 6.20 4.48
C SER A 97 -18.78 6.90 3.47
N GLN A 98 -20.06 7.07 3.83
CA GLN A 98 -21.02 7.82 2.99
C GLN A 98 -20.61 9.29 2.77
N LEU A 99 -19.70 9.81 3.59
CA LEU A 99 -19.15 11.17 3.49
C LEU A 99 -17.86 11.23 2.65
N GLY A 100 -17.43 10.10 2.07
CA GLY A 100 -16.22 10.01 1.26
C GLY A 100 -14.92 9.90 2.07
N GLU A 101 -14.99 9.60 3.37
CA GLU A 101 -13.79 9.30 4.15
C GLU A 101 -13.30 7.89 3.82
N GLU A 102 -12.09 7.83 3.30
CA GLU A 102 -11.44 6.58 2.93
C GLU A 102 -10.71 5.99 4.14
N GLU A 103 -11.05 4.75 4.51
CA GLU A 103 -10.36 3.94 5.50
C GLU A 103 -9.61 2.79 4.82
N GLY A 104 -8.64 2.22 5.53
CA GLY A 104 -7.77 1.18 4.96
C GLY A 104 -6.76 1.69 3.93
N VAL A 105 -6.39 2.97 4.05
CA VAL A 105 -5.32 3.62 3.27
C VAL A 105 -4.27 4.22 4.19
N VAL A 106 -3.03 4.25 3.72
CA VAL A 106 -1.93 4.98 4.35
C VAL A 106 -1.41 6.08 3.42
N LEU A 107 -0.97 7.18 4.02
CA LEU A 107 -0.42 8.36 3.38
C LEU A 107 1.07 8.19 3.17
N THR A 108 1.53 8.37 1.95
CA THR A 108 2.94 8.49 1.59
C THR A 108 3.44 9.92 1.81
N LEU A 109 4.76 10.10 1.78
CA LEU A 109 5.42 11.40 1.99
C LEU A 109 5.01 12.46 0.96
N ASP A 110 4.63 12.04 -0.25
CA ASP A 110 4.16 12.93 -1.31
C ASP A 110 2.66 13.30 -1.21
N GLY A 111 1.99 12.87 -0.13
CA GLY A 111 0.57 13.13 0.11
C GLY A 111 -0.38 12.18 -0.62
N SER A 112 0.13 11.14 -1.28
CA SER A 112 -0.71 10.10 -1.88
C SER A 112 -1.25 9.12 -0.86
N ASN A 113 -2.42 8.55 -1.13
CA ASN A 113 -2.96 7.39 -0.40
C ASN A 113 -2.48 6.08 -1.03
N VAL A 114 -2.33 5.02 -0.24
CA VAL A 114 -2.13 3.65 -0.71
C VAL A 114 -3.09 2.74 0.03
N ALA A 115 -4.00 2.09 -0.71
CA ALA A 115 -4.83 1.02 -0.17
C ALA A 115 -3.98 -0.21 0.14
N LEU A 116 -3.91 -0.59 1.42
CA LEU A 116 -3.03 -1.66 1.87
C LEU A 116 -3.54 -3.06 1.51
N ALA A 117 -4.84 -3.30 1.62
CA ALA A 117 -5.46 -4.58 1.20
C ALA A 117 -5.06 -5.02 -0.21
N PRO A 118 -5.34 -4.25 -1.27
CA PRO A 118 -5.01 -4.64 -2.64
C PRO A 118 -3.49 -4.71 -2.89
N MET A 119 -2.69 -3.88 -2.21
CA MET A 119 -1.23 -3.96 -2.26
C MET A 119 -0.75 -5.31 -1.71
N LEU A 120 -1.25 -5.73 -0.55
CA LEU A 120 -0.90 -7.03 0.05
C LEU A 120 -1.34 -8.20 -0.82
N LEU A 121 -2.52 -8.15 -1.46
CA LEU A 121 -2.95 -9.18 -2.41
C LEU A 121 -2.00 -9.27 -3.62
N GLY A 122 -1.58 -8.13 -4.17
CA GLY A 122 -0.63 -8.08 -5.29
C GLY A 122 0.75 -8.62 -4.91
N LEU A 123 1.23 -8.31 -3.70
CA LEU A 123 2.46 -8.87 -3.14
C LEU A 123 2.36 -10.39 -2.99
N GLU A 124 1.25 -10.90 -2.42
CA GLU A 124 1.05 -12.34 -2.24
C GLU A 124 1.08 -13.09 -3.57
N ALA A 125 0.34 -12.62 -4.58
CA ALA A 125 0.37 -13.27 -5.90
C ALA A 125 1.74 -13.18 -6.55
N GLY A 126 2.43 -12.04 -6.42
CA GLY A 126 3.79 -11.87 -6.93
C GLY A 126 4.76 -12.89 -6.34
N LEU A 127 4.68 -13.11 -5.03
CA LEU A 127 5.53 -14.05 -4.29
C LEU A 127 5.15 -15.51 -4.54
N GLN A 128 3.87 -15.81 -4.79
CA GLN A 128 3.41 -17.17 -5.12
C GLN A 128 3.74 -17.58 -6.56
N SER A 129 3.99 -16.63 -7.45
CA SER A 129 4.15 -16.95 -8.84
C SER A 129 5.54 -17.47 -9.20
N THR A 130 5.59 -18.32 -10.21
CA THR A 130 6.83 -18.84 -10.81
C THR A 130 7.34 -18.02 -11.99
N ILE A 131 6.61 -16.97 -12.40
CA ILE A 131 6.95 -16.12 -13.55
C ILE A 131 7.20 -14.70 -13.04
N GLN A 132 8.37 -14.12 -13.33
CA GLN A 132 8.65 -12.72 -12.96
C GLN A 132 7.69 -11.74 -13.68
N GLY A 133 6.74 -11.17 -12.93
CA GLY A 133 5.80 -10.17 -13.43
C GLY A 133 4.99 -9.49 -12.32
N LEU A 134 4.31 -8.39 -12.66
CA LEU A 134 3.33 -7.77 -11.76
C LEU A 134 2.05 -8.61 -11.79
N TYR A 135 1.55 -9.01 -10.62
CA TYR A 135 0.28 -9.71 -10.49
C TYR A 135 -0.77 -8.72 -9.97
N PRO A 136 -1.58 -8.12 -10.85
CA PRO A 136 -2.69 -7.27 -10.41
C PRO A 136 -3.78 -8.16 -9.83
N LEU A 137 -3.72 -8.49 -8.55
CA LEU A 137 -4.90 -8.97 -7.83
C LEU A 137 -5.77 -7.79 -7.41
N THR A 138 -6.31 -7.09 -8.41
CA THR A 138 -7.25 -5.99 -8.19
C THR A 138 -8.66 -6.54 -8.33
N LEU A 139 -9.10 -7.33 -7.35
CA LEU A 139 -10.44 -7.89 -7.32
C LEU A 139 -11.02 -7.81 -5.90
N THR A 140 -11.44 -6.61 -5.52
CA THR A 140 -12.48 -6.38 -4.50
C THR A 140 -13.38 -5.24 -4.96
N GLU A 141 -14.68 -5.33 -4.67
CA GLU A 141 -15.67 -4.27 -4.96
C GLU A 141 -15.26 -2.92 -4.36
N ASN A 142 -14.60 -2.98 -3.20
CA ASN A 142 -14.09 -1.87 -2.43
C ASN A 142 -12.91 -1.14 -3.08
N LEU A 143 -12.05 -1.84 -3.81
CA LEU A 143 -10.94 -1.21 -4.53
C LEU A 143 -11.43 -0.33 -5.69
N VAL A 144 -12.55 -0.70 -6.34
CA VAL A 144 -13.17 0.14 -7.37
C VAL A 144 -13.69 1.44 -6.75
N ALA A 145 -14.27 1.39 -5.54
CA ALA A 145 -14.67 2.59 -4.81
C ALA A 145 -13.46 3.40 -4.32
N SER A 146 -12.39 2.72 -3.89
CA SER A 146 -11.11 3.31 -3.50
C SER A 146 -10.51 4.14 -4.62
N PHE A 147 -10.56 3.64 -5.87
CA PHE A 147 -10.09 4.38 -7.04
C PHE A 147 -10.98 5.55 -7.46
N VAL A 148 -12.24 5.60 -7.02
CA VAL A 148 -13.15 6.75 -7.27
C VAL A 148 -12.90 7.90 -6.29
N HIS A 149 -12.25 7.62 -5.15
CA HIS A 149 -12.01 8.59 -4.07
C HIS A 149 -10.53 8.82 -3.71
N HIS A 150 -9.60 8.07 -4.32
CA HIS A 150 -8.18 8.06 -3.94
C HIS A 150 -7.49 9.41 -4.15
N ALA A 151 -6.85 9.90 -3.09
CA ALA A 151 -6.00 11.08 -3.14
C ALA A 151 -4.61 10.75 -3.68
N HIS A 152 -4.34 11.00 -4.96
CA HIS A 152 -3.02 10.86 -5.61
C HIS A 152 -2.58 12.10 -6.38
N THR A 153 -3.49 13.01 -6.68
CA THR A 153 -3.20 14.25 -7.40
C THR A 153 -4.22 15.29 -6.96
N TYR A 154 -3.76 16.35 -6.30
CA TYR A 154 -4.62 17.45 -5.88
C TYR A 154 -5.45 17.96 -7.07
N GLY A 155 -6.77 17.74 -7.05
CA GLY A 155 -7.72 18.12 -8.12
C GLY A 155 -8.17 17.02 -9.10
N TYR A 156 -7.55 15.83 -9.11
CA TYR A 156 -7.87 14.74 -10.06
C TYR A 156 -8.34 13.42 -9.42
N ASN A 157 -8.38 13.40 -8.09
CA ASN A 157 -8.71 12.24 -7.25
C ASN A 157 -10.09 11.61 -7.51
N SER A 158 -11.02 12.37 -8.06
CA SER A 158 -12.39 11.92 -8.39
C SER A 158 -12.58 11.60 -9.87
N ARG A 159 -11.51 11.54 -10.67
CA ARG A 159 -11.60 11.49 -12.15
C ARG A 159 -10.66 10.48 -12.84
N GLY A 160 -9.82 9.73 -12.13
CA GLY A 160 -8.85 8.82 -12.75
C GLY A 160 -8.26 7.77 -11.81
N TYR A 161 -7.48 6.85 -12.38
CA TYR A 161 -6.81 5.76 -11.64
C TYR A 161 -5.33 6.10 -11.38
N GLY A 162 -4.90 6.02 -10.11
CA GLY A 162 -3.48 5.98 -9.76
C GLY A 162 -2.96 4.55 -9.83
N VAL A 163 -1.90 4.31 -10.63
CA VAL A 163 -1.25 3.00 -10.72
C VAL A 163 0.23 3.16 -10.38
N SER A 164 0.67 2.46 -9.33
CA SER A 164 2.06 2.48 -8.87
C SER A 164 2.79 1.20 -9.26
N PHE A 165 4.04 1.33 -9.67
CA PHE A 165 4.95 0.23 -9.89
C PHE A 165 5.89 0.13 -8.68
N ILE A 166 6.02 -1.06 -8.10
CA ILE A 166 6.85 -1.26 -6.91
C ILE A 166 8.33 -1.29 -7.34
N GLY A 167 9.06 -0.21 -7.05
CA GLY A 167 10.50 -0.10 -7.30
C GLY A 167 10.97 1.34 -7.51
N ASP A 168 12.29 1.53 -7.67
CA ASP A 168 12.90 2.79 -8.11
C ASP A 168 13.28 2.70 -9.60
N TYR A 169 12.58 3.49 -10.41
CA TYR A 169 12.75 3.53 -11.86
C TYR A 169 13.38 4.83 -12.35
N THR A 170 14.23 5.43 -11.51
CA THR A 170 15.02 6.60 -11.87
C THR A 170 16.00 6.28 -13.00
N SER A 171 16.68 5.14 -12.92
CA SER A 171 17.73 4.71 -13.86
C SER A 171 17.40 3.42 -14.62
N THR A 172 16.37 2.67 -14.20
CA THR A 172 15.96 1.40 -14.82
C THR A 172 14.47 1.42 -15.16
N LEU A 173 14.02 0.46 -15.97
CA LEU A 173 12.59 0.29 -16.27
C LEU A 173 11.98 -0.82 -15.41
N PRO A 174 10.67 -0.75 -15.11
CA PRO A 174 9.94 -1.91 -14.63
C PRO A 174 10.06 -3.07 -15.62
N VAL A 175 9.91 -4.30 -15.12
CA VAL A 175 9.91 -5.48 -15.99
C VAL A 175 8.81 -5.36 -17.06
N THR A 176 9.09 -5.83 -18.27
CA THR A 176 8.19 -5.66 -19.43
C THR A 176 6.80 -6.22 -19.18
N SER A 177 6.68 -7.35 -18.47
CA SER A 177 5.41 -7.95 -18.08
C SER A 177 4.55 -7.01 -17.24
N ALA A 178 5.15 -6.29 -16.28
CA ALA A 178 4.46 -5.30 -15.47
C ALA A 178 3.95 -4.12 -16.30
N MET A 179 4.80 -3.59 -17.18
CA MET A 179 4.43 -2.47 -18.04
C MET A 179 3.31 -2.85 -18.99
N ASN A 180 3.38 -4.04 -19.61
CA ASN A 180 2.36 -4.53 -20.53
C ASN A 180 1.02 -4.75 -19.83
N MET A 181 1.02 -5.27 -18.61
CA MET A 181 -0.20 -5.45 -17.83
C MET A 181 -0.92 -4.11 -17.63
N VAL A 182 -0.20 -3.06 -17.19
CA VAL A 182 -0.83 -1.75 -16.97
C VAL A 182 -1.23 -1.12 -18.30
N ARG A 183 -0.35 -1.18 -19.30
CA ARG A 183 -0.54 -0.51 -20.59
C ARG A 183 -1.69 -1.11 -21.40
N TYR A 184 -1.88 -2.43 -21.35
CA TYR A 184 -2.81 -3.15 -22.23
C TYR A 184 -3.93 -3.84 -21.46
N ASP A 185 -3.60 -4.68 -20.48
CA ASP A 185 -4.59 -5.56 -19.86
C ASP A 185 -5.50 -4.78 -18.91
N PHE A 186 -4.91 -3.98 -18.02
CA PHE A 186 -5.63 -3.14 -17.07
C PHE A 186 -6.50 -2.10 -17.79
N THR A 187 -5.92 -1.34 -18.72
CA THR A 187 -6.64 -0.29 -19.46
C THR A 187 -7.78 -0.87 -20.28
N SER A 188 -7.56 -1.98 -21.00
CA SER A 188 -8.60 -2.67 -21.77
C SER A 188 -9.74 -3.16 -20.87
N CYS A 189 -9.41 -3.83 -19.75
CA CYS A 189 -10.40 -4.31 -18.80
C CYS A 189 -11.21 -3.17 -18.18
N ALA A 190 -10.53 -2.09 -17.76
CA ALA A 190 -11.19 -0.94 -17.15
C ALA A 190 -12.11 -0.22 -18.15
N VAL A 191 -11.70 -0.06 -19.41
CA VAL A 191 -12.53 0.54 -20.46
C VAL A 191 -13.73 -0.36 -20.78
N ASN A 192 -13.51 -1.65 -21.03
CA ASN A 192 -14.59 -2.59 -21.37
C ASN A 192 -15.60 -2.76 -20.22
N GLY A 193 -15.12 -2.66 -18.98
CA GLY A 193 -15.96 -2.68 -17.79
C GLY A 193 -16.69 -1.36 -17.49
N GLY A 194 -16.55 -0.33 -18.33
CA GLY A 194 -17.16 0.99 -18.12
C GLY A 194 -16.58 1.77 -16.94
N ARG A 195 -15.43 1.34 -16.42
CA ARG A 195 -14.75 1.89 -15.25
C ARG A 195 -13.75 3.00 -15.63
N LEU A 196 -13.21 2.94 -16.85
CA LEU A 196 -12.34 3.97 -17.43
C LEU A 196 -12.97 4.47 -18.73
N SER A 197 -12.96 5.79 -18.95
CA SER A 197 -13.42 6.34 -20.22
C SER A 197 -12.58 5.80 -21.38
N SER A 198 -13.21 5.43 -22.49
CA SER A 198 -12.48 5.07 -23.73
C SER A 198 -11.68 6.24 -24.31
N SER A 199 -11.94 7.46 -23.86
CA SER A 199 -11.20 8.68 -24.19
C SER A 199 -10.25 9.13 -23.06
N TYR A 200 -9.79 8.23 -22.20
CA TYR A 200 -8.89 8.57 -21.10
C TYR A 200 -7.57 9.18 -21.59
N SER A 201 -6.93 9.91 -20.68
CA SER A 201 -5.57 10.44 -20.83
C SER A 201 -4.64 9.81 -19.79
N LEU A 202 -3.39 9.59 -20.18
CA LEU A 202 -2.34 9.07 -19.32
C LEU A 202 -1.35 10.18 -18.97
N TYR A 203 -0.96 10.23 -17.70
CA TYR A 203 0.00 11.19 -17.16
C TYR A 203 0.96 10.48 -16.21
N GLY A 204 2.19 10.99 -16.08
CA GLY A 204 3.07 10.64 -14.98
C GLY A 204 2.77 11.49 -13.75
N HIS A 205 2.99 10.92 -12.55
CA HIS A 205 2.68 11.59 -11.28
C HIS A 205 3.34 12.98 -11.15
N ARG A 206 4.59 13.13 -11.62
CA ARG A 206 5.30 14.42 -11.66
C ARG A 206 4.62 15.55 -12.46
N GLN A 207 3.66 15.25 -13.34
CA GLN A 207 2.92 16.30 -14.07
C GLN A 207 1.87 16.98 -13.16
N ALA A 208 1.50 16.31 -12.08
CA ALA A 208 0.44 16.67 -11.17
C ALA A 208 0.92 17.38 -9.91
N THR A 209 2.11 17.04 -9.44
CA THR A 209 2.71 17.60 -8.23
C THR A 209 4.24 17.60 -8.34
N SER A 210 4.89 18.33 -7.44
CA SER A 210 6.35 18.42 -7.37
C SER A 210 6.94 17.13 -6.78
N THR A 211 7.10 16.11 -7.61
CA THR A 211 7.67 14.80 -7.25
C THR A 211 8.55 14.24 -8.37
N ASP A 212 9.53 13.40 -8.01
CA ASP A 212 10.32 12.63 -8.97
C ASP A 212 9.59 11.38 -9.47
N CYS A 213 8.46 11.00 -8.88
CA CYS A 213 7.64 9.87 -9.35
C CYS A 213 7.17 10.09 -10.80
N PRO A 214 7.26 9.09 -11.71
CA PRO A 214 7.55 7.67 -11.47
C PRO A 214 9.01 7.26 -11.71
N GLY A 215 9.97 8.19 -11.57
CA GLY A 215 11.39 7.98 -11.91
C GLY A 215 11.71 8.37 -13.36
N ASN A 216 12.93 8.87 -13.61
CA ASN A 216 13.30 9.46 -14.90
C ASN A 216 13.30 8.48 -16.07
N ALA A 217 13.82 7.27 -15.89
CA ALA A 217 13.82 6.27 -16.96
C ALA A 217 12.39 5.85 -17.31
N PHE A 218 11.57 5.55 -16.30
CA PHE A 218 10.20 5.13 -16.54
C PHE A 218 9.29 6.27 -17.02
N TYR A 219 9.50 7.51 -16.56
CA TYR A 219 8.78 8.67 -17.09
C TYR A 219 9.01 8.85 -18.60
N ARG A 220 10.25 8.71 -19.08
CA ARG A 220 10.54 8.74 -20.54
C ARG A 220 9.84 7.60 -21.27
N GLN A 221 9.73 6.43 -20.65
CA GLN A 221 9.03 5.29 -21.23
C GLN A 221 7.52 5.53 -21.35
N ILE A 222 6.84 6.07 -20.33
CA ILE A 222 5.39 6.32 -20.39
C ILE A 222 5.04 7.41 -21.42
N GLN A 223 5.95 8.34 -21.70
CA GLN A 223 5.76 9.37 -22.74
C GLN A 223 5.59 8.78 -24.15
N THR A 224 6.02 7.53 -24.35
CA THR A 224 5.85 6.79 -25.61
C THR A 224 4.56 5.98 -25.69
N TRP A 225 3.78 5.94 -24.61
CA TRP A 225 2.55 5.14 -24.56
C TRP A 225 1.39 5.86 -25.23
N GLU A 226 0.42 5.07 -25.71
CA GLU A 226 -0.82 5.65 -26.24
C GLU A 226 -1.53 6.43 -25.11
N ARG A 227 -2.24 7.50 -25.49
CA ARG A 227 -3.01 8.37 -24.60
C ARG A 227 -2.18 9.23 -23.65
N TYR A 228 -0.84 9.16 -23.68
CA TYR A 228 -0.01 10.11 -22.95
C TYR A 228 -0.29 11.55 -23.41
N GLN A 229 -0.40 12.47 -22.45
CA GLN A 229 -0.54 13.89 -22.70
C GLN A 229 0.56 14.66 -21.98
N SER A 230 1.13 15.68 -22.64
CA SER A 230 2.25 16.45 -22.08
C SER A 230 1.84 17.37 -20.93
N TYR A 231 0.57 17.75 -20.85
CA TYR A 231 0.06 18.71 -19.87
C TYR A 231 -1.27 18.24 -19.32
N LEU A 232 -1.48 18.44 -18.01
CA LEU A 232 -2.79 18.30 -17.40
C LEU A 232 -3.73 19.39 -17.93
N PRO A 233 -5.03 19.09 -18.08
CA PRO A 233 -6.04 20.08 -18.48
C PRO A 233 -6.25 21.18 -17.43
#